data_AF-A0A8S2S6Z4-F1
#
_entry.id   AF-A0A8S2S6Z4-F1
#
_cell.length_a   1.000
_cell.length_b   1.000
_cell.length_c   1.000
_cell.angle_alpha   90.00
_cell.angle_beta   90.00
_cell.angle_gamma   90.00
#
_symmetry.space_group_name_H-M   'P 1'
#
loop_
_entity.id
_entity.type
_entity.pdbx_description
1 polymer ?
#
loop_
_entity_poly.entity_id
_entity_poly.type
_entity_poly.pdbx_seq_one_letter_code
_entity_poly.pdbx_strand_id
1 'polypeptide(L)' 'LLNNCRTAQGQRLLMQWLKQPLTDAAKINERLDIVDAFVNDTGIRNYITQDFLGRIPDFERLVRKFIRKKANLEVKLSS' A
#
# COMPACT_ATOMS: atom_id res chain seq x y z
N LEU A 1 -13.28 -8.51 -3.99
CA LEU A 1 -12.60 -9.29 -5.04
C LEU A 1 -11.22 -8.72 -5.39
N LEU A 2 -11.11 -7.45 -5.80
CA LEU A 2 -9.82 -6.84 -6.18
C LEU A 2 -8.91 -6.45 -5.02
N ASN A 3 -9.45 -6.16 -3.83
CA ASN A 3 -8.65 -5.67 -2.72
C ASN A 3 -7.95 -6.81 -1.97
N ASN A 4 -6.68 -7.03 -2.31
CA ASN A 4 -5.76 -7.93 -1.61
C ASN A 4 -4.55 -7.17 -1.02
N CYS A 5 -4.70 -5.86 -0.76
CA CYS A 5 -3.63 -5.02 -0.24
C CYS A 5 -3.25 -5.43 1.20
N ARG A 6 -1.94 -5.53 1.45
CA ARG A 6 -1.37 -5.93 2.74
C ARG A 6 -1.27 -4.79 3.76
N THR A 7 -1.34 -3.55 3.30
CA THR A 7 -1.26 -2.35 4.16
C THR A 7 -2.55 -1.55 4.10
N ALA A 8 -2.89 -0.88 5.21
CA ALA A 8 -4.07 -0.03 5.27
C ALA A 8 -3.98 1.16 4.29
N GLN A 9 -2.77 1.69 4.06
CA GLN A 9 -2.55 2.72 3.03
C GLN A 9 -2.87 2.21 1.63
N GLY A 10 -2.42 0.99 1.29
CA GLY A 10 -2.69 0.38 -0.01
C GLY A 10 -4.18 0.15 -0.24
N GLN A 11 -4.90 -0.31 0.79
CA GLN A 11 -6.35 -0.47 0.74
C GLN A 11 -7.06 0.86 0.46
N ARG A 12 -6.63 1.96 1.11
CA ARG A 12 -7.18 3.31 0.88
C ARG A 12 -6.89 3.80 -0.53
N LEU A 13 -5.67 3.62 -1.02
CA LEU A 13 -5.27 4.02 -2.37
C LEU A 13 -6.05 3.28 -3.46
N LEU A 14 -6.22 1.96 -3.31
CA LEU A 14 -7.02 1.17 -4.25
C LEU A 14 -8.47 1.65 -4.31
N MET A 15 -9.07 1.93 -3.15
CA MET A 15 -10.43 2.48 -3.09
C MET A 15 -10.52 3.86 -3.76
N GLN A 16 -9.49 4.69 -3.64
CA GLN A 16 -9.42 5.96 -4.37
C GLN A 16 -9.37 5.73 -5.88
N TRP A 17 -8.53 4.81 -6.37
CA TRP A 17 -8.40 4.53 -7.80
C TRP A 17 -9.69 3.97 -8.40
N LEU A 18 -10.44 3.15 -7.66
CA LEU A 18 -11.75 2.66 -8.11
C LEU A 18 -12.79 3.77 -8.22
N LYS A 19 -12.73 4.77 -7.33
CA LYS A 19 -13.63 5.94 -7.36
C LYS A 19 -13.21 6.99 -8.40
N GLN A 20 -11.95 7.00 -8.78
CA GLN A 20 -11.34 8.01 -9.65
C GLN A 20 -10.53 7.31 -10.75
N PRO A 21 -11.21 6.71 -11.74
CA PRO A 21 -10.54 6.07 -12.85
C PRO A 21 -9.72 7.09 -13.64
N LEU A 22 -8.56 6.64 -14.13
CA LEU A 22 -7.74 7.44 -15.02
C LEU A 22 -8.36 7.51 -16.41
N THR A 23 -8.20 8.65 -17.08
CA THR A 23 -8.58 8.86 -18.48
C THR A 23 -7.36 9.06 -19.39
N ASP A 24 -6.19 9.26 -18.80
CA ASP A 24 -4.91 9.45 -19.48
C ASP A 24 -4.27 8.10 -19.81
N ALA A 25 -4.15 7.79 -21.09
CA ALA A 25 -3.61 6.54 -21.59
C ALA A 25 -2.15 6.28 -21.13
N ALA A 26 -1.33 7.34 -21.03
CA ALA A 26 0.07 7.18 -20.61
C ALA A 26 0.14 6.68 -19.15
N LYS A 27 -0.66 7.27 -18.26
CA LYS A 27 -0.74 6.88 -16.85
C LYS A 27 -1.37 5.51 -16.64
N ILE A 28 -2.30 5.11 -17.51
CA ILE A 28 -2.87 3.76 -17.49
C ILE A 28 -1.79 2.74 -17.83
N ASN A 29 -1.04 2.97 -18.91
CA ASN A 29 0.03 2.06 -19.33
C ASN A 29 1.14 1.97 -18.27
N GLU A 30 1.54 3.09 -17.67
CA GLU A 30 2.51 3.09 -16.56
C GLU A 30 2.06 2.18 -15.41
N ARG A 31 0.76 2.21 -15.03
CA ARG A 31 0.24 1.30 -14.00
C ARG A 31 0.24 -0.16 -14.45
N LEU A 32 -0.04 -0.42 -15.73
CA LEU A 32 -0.04 -1.76 -16.29
C LEU A 32 1.38 -2.34 -16.36
N ASP A 33 2.39 -1.54 -16.72
CA ASP A 33 3.80 -1.96 -16.74
C ASP A 33 4.26 -2.41 -15.35
N ILE A 34 3.87 -1.68 -14.30
CA ILE A 34 4.16 -2.07 -12.91
C ILE A 34 3.47 -3.39 -12.57
N VAL A 35 2.21 -3.58 -12.95
CA VAL A 35 1.48 -4.82 -12.70
C VAL A 35 2.16 -5.98 -13.43
N ASP A 36 2.54 -5.79 -14.69
CA ASP A 36 3.17 -6.81 -15.52
C ASP A 36 4.52 -7.25 -14.92
N ALA A 37 5.33 -6.31 -14.43
CA ALA A 37 6.58 -6.62 -13.74
C ALA A 37 6.37 -7.55 -12.52
N PHE A 38 5.32 -7.32 -11.71
CA PHE A 38 4.99 -8.18 -10.57
C PHE A 38 4.26 -9.48 -10.94
N VAL A 39 3.61 -9.53 -12.10
CA VAL A 39 2.98 -10.75 -12.61
C VAL A 39 4.06 -11.69 -13.13
N ASN A 40 5.04 -11.15 -13.85
CA ASN A 40 6.13 -11.91 -14.47
C ASN A 40 7.16 -12.40 -13.44
N ASP A 41 7.38 -11.67 -12.34
CA ASP A 41 8.23 -12.13 -11.23
C ASP A 41 7.42 -12.48 -9.97
N THR A 42 7.00 -13.75 -9.92
CA THR A 42 6.26 -14.30 -8.77
C THR A 42 7.10 -14.36 -7.49
N GLY A 43 8.43 -14.50 -7.59
CA GLY A 43 9.33 -14.56 -6.45
C GLY A 43 9.40 -13.23 -5.72
N ILE A 44 9.68 -12.16 -6.48
CA ILE A 44 9.69 -10.79 -5.97
C ILE A 44 8.31 -10.41 -5.40
N ARG A 45 7.22 -10.73 -6.12
CA ARG A 45 5.87 -10.44 -5.64
C ARG A 45 5.58 -11.12 -4.30
N ASN A 46 5.92 -12.40 -4.15
CA ASN A 46 5.68 -13.12 -2.90
C ASN A 46 6.52 -12.56 -1.75
N TYR A 47 7.81 -12.31 -1.99
CA TYR A 47 8.71 -11.70 -1.01
C TYR A 47 8.19 -10.34 -0.51
N ILE A 48 7.78 -9.47 -1.43
CA ILE A 48 7.26 -8.15 -1.06
C ILE A 48 5.93 -8.27 -0.31
N THR A 49 5.01 -9.10 -0.80
CA THR A 49 3.66 -9.20 -0.21
C THR A 49 3.63 -9.93 1.13
N GLN A 50 4.47 -10.95 1.34
CA GLN A 50 4.47 -11.74 2.57
C GLN A 50 5.46 -11.22 3.59
N ASP A 51 6.70 -10.91 3.20
CA ASP A 51 7.78 -10.62 4.14
C ASP A 51 7.91 -9.14 4.48
N PHE A 52 7.68 -8.26 3.50
CA PHE A 52 7.89 -6.82 3.66
C PHE A 52 6.63 -6.06 4.03
N LEU A 53 5.61 -6.07 3.16
CA LEU A 53 4.45 -5.20 3.31
C LEU A 53 3.64 -5.49 4.58
N GLY A 54 3.63 -6.74 5.06
CA GLY A 54 2.95 -7.11 6.30
C GLY A 54 3.49 -6.40 7.55
N ARG A 55 4.75 -5.98 7.53
CA ARG A 55 5.43 -5.33 8.67
C ARG A 55 5.30 -3.81 8.64
N ILE A 56 4.75 -3.24 7.57
CA ILE A 56 4.67 -1.78 7.41
C ILE A 56 3.50 -1.24 8.24
N PRO A 57 3.76 -0.36 9.23
CA PRO A 57 2.69 0.21 10.03
C PRO A 57 1.89 1.25 9.24
N ASP A 58 0.69 1.57 9.72
CA ASP A 58 -0.11 2.66 9.16
C ASP A 58 0.52 4.04 9.51
N PHE A 59 1.35 4.55 8.60
CA PHE A 59 2.03 5.84 8.71
C PHE A 59 1.07 7.01 8.88
N GLU A 60 -0.07 6.99 8.20
CA GLU A 60 -1.05 8.07 8.29
C GLU A 60 -1.62 8.15 9.71
N ARG A 61 -1.82 6.99 10.34
CA ARG A 61 -2.21 6.90 11.76
C ARG A 61 -1.08 7.35 12.68
N LEU A 62 0.17 6.99 12.40
CA LEU A 62 1.33 7.42 13.19
C LEU A 62 1.51 8.93 13.15
N VAL A 63 1.52 9.53 11.96
CA VAL A 63 1.63 10.98 11.77
C VAL A 63 0.52 11.72 12.53
N ARG A 64 -0.74 11.25 12.46
CA ARG A 64 -1.84 11.82 13.25
C ARG A 64 -1.60 11.77 14.77
N LYS A 65 -0.97 10.71 15.30
CA LYS A 65 -0.63 10.62 16.73
C LYS A 65 0.43 11.64 17.13
N PHE A 66 1.46 11.81 16.30
CA PHE A 66 2.51 12.81 16.52
C PHE A 66 1.97 14.23 16.50
N ILE A 67 1.17 14.58 15.48
CA ILE A 67 0.54 15.91 15.37
C ILE A 67 -0.30 16.23 16.62
N ARG A 68 -1.02 15.24 17.14
CA ARG A 68 -1.89 15.41 18.32
C ARG A 68 -1.13 15.40 19.66
N LYS A 69 0.22 15.31 19.67
CA LYS A 69 1.06 15.09 20.87
C LYS A 69 0.56 13.92 21.76
N LYS A 70 -0.08 12.91 21.15
CA LYS A 70 -0.58 11.70 21.82
C LYS A 70 0.28 10.46 21.50
N ALA A 71 1.51 10.69 21.06
CA ALA A 71 2.46 9.61 20.83
C ALA A 71 3.14 9.24 22.15
N ASN A 72 2.94 8.01 22.62
CA ASN A 72 3.66 7.43 23.76
C ASN A 72 4.88 6.63 23.23
N LEU A 73 5.89 6.43 24.09
CA LEU A 73 7.15 5.71 23.76
C LEU A 73 6.93 4.30 23.19
N GLU A 74 5.82 3.63 23.54
CA GLU A 74 5.41 2.39 22.88
C GLU A 74 4.68 2.68 21.57
N VAL A 75 5.43 3.01 20.52
CA VAL A 75 4.97 2.72 19.16
C VAL A 75 5.11 1.21 19.00
N LYS A 76 4.10 0.44 19.45
CA LYS A 76 4.00 -0.99 19.14
C LYS A 76 3.95 -1.14 17.63
N LEU A 77 5.12 -1.39 17.05
CA LEU A 77 5.32 -1.97 15.73
C LEU A 77 4.83 -3.41 15.85
N SER A 78 3.51 -3.59 15.86
CA SER A 78 2.90 -4.92 15.93
C SER A 78 3.24 -5.66 14.64
N SER A 79 4.11 -6.64 14.81
CA SER A 79 4.36 -7.81 13.96
C SER A 79 3.08 -8.57 13.63
#